data_AF-A0A4R4PJN8-F1
#
_entry.id   AF-A0A4R4PJN8-F1
#
_cell.length_a   1.000
_cell.length_b   1.000
_cell.length_c   1.000
_cell.angle_alpha   90.00
_cell.angle_beta   90.00
_cell.angle_gamma   90.00
#
_symmetry.space_group_name_H-M   'P 1'
#
loop_
_entity.id
_entity.type
_entity.pdbx_description
1 polymer ?
#
loop_
_entity_poly.entity_id
_entity_poly.type
_entity_poly.pdbx_seq_one_letter_code
_entity_poly.pdbx_strand_id
1 'polypeptide(L)'
;MLGDERLKAALKAADPVRDERLPDPEGPAGPHLLTTARRRAGQSRLRRLVVIPTAVAVTVGTATAAVVLATGEGAVVDSTLVRCMAPEGGYRPIPESDPLPYMSTTFNAATDDLDAICRGLLVEQETWESVVADTPLTPCVNDEGLIVVRPGTTGVCAEYDEVLYVGVTEEQHRIAEFRLAVEESVAFGPDQCFLMADLPALVDRLQAEHGLTGWTVRLSDDVPGTCVANVLFRESEREITAWAVDERTLEEILDEDVPEGEAEPVR
;
A
#
# COMPACT_ATOMS: atom_id res chain seq x y z
N MET A 1 5.06 -28.25 29.94
CA MET A 1 6.38 -27.98 29.34
C MET A 1 6.65 -29.08 28.32
N LEU A 2 6.54 -28.78 27.03
CA LEU A 2 7.03 -29.68 25.98
C LEU A 2 8.56 -29.59 26.01
N GLY A 3 9.26 -30.70 26.26
CA GLY A 3 10.72 -30.69 26.25
C GLY A 3 11.25 -30.30 24.86
N ASP A 4 12.40 -29.61 24.83
CA ASP A 4 13.01 -29.04 23.63
C ASP A 4 13.07 -30.02 22.44
N GLU A 5 13.25 -31.31 22.70
CA GLU A 5 13.24 -32.36 21.68
C GLU A 5 11.90 -32.51 20.96
N ARG A 6 10.76 -32.35 21.65
CA ARG A 6 9.44 -32.36 21.02
C ARG A 6 9.18 -31.11 20.19
N LEU A 7 9.63 -29.95 20.64
CA LEU A 7 9.52 -28.71 19.88
C LEU A 7 10.38 -28.77 18.61
N LYS A 8 11.61 -29.26 18.74
CA LYS A 8 12.53 -29.48 17.61
C LYS A 8 11.97 -30.49 16.61
N ALA A 9 11.35 -31.58 17.09
CA ALA A 9 10.67 -32.54 16.22
C ALA A 9 9.45 -31.94 15.51
N ALA A 10 8.66 -31.11 16.20
CA ALA A 10 7.51 -30.43 15.61
C ALA A 10 7.92 -29.40 14.55
N LEU A 11 8.94 -28.58 14.82
CA LEU A 11 9.47 -27.62 13.86
C LEU A 11 10.04 -28.33 12.63
N LYS A 12 10.77 -29.43 12.82
CA LYS A 12 11.30 -30.23 11.73
C LYS A 12 10.20 -30.96 10.94
N ALA A 13 9.07 -31.28 11.55
CA ALA A 13 7.92 -31.88 10.88
C ALA A 13 7.09 -30.85 10.11
N ALA A 14 7.12 -29.59 10.52
CA ALA A 14 6.39 -28.48 9.88
C ALA A 14 7.21 -27.75 8.81
N ASP A 15 8.46 -28.14 8.58
CA ASP A 15 9.33 -27.55 7.56
C ASP A 15 8.86 -27.99 6.15
N PRO A 16 8.27 -27.07 5.35
CA PRO A 16 7.68 -27.41 4.05
C PRO A 16 8.72 -27.83 3.01
N VAL A 17 10.00 -27.52 3.24
CA VAL A 17 11.11 -27.86 2.33
C VAL A 17 11.93 -29.06 2.82
N ARG A 18 11.43 -29.80 3.82
CA ARG A 18 12.14 -30.94 4.43
C ARG A 18 12.59 -31.99 3.41
N ASP A 19 11.75 -32.25 2.41
CA ASP A 19 11.99 -33.28 1.40
C ASP A 19 12.52 -32.69 0.09
N GLU A 20 12.68 -31.36 0.01
CA GLU A 20 13.33 -30.72 -1.13
C GLU A 20 14.85 -30.91 -1.05
N ARG A 21 15.43 -31.32 -2.16
CA ARG A 21 16.88 -31.44 -2.28
C ARG A 21 17.47 -30.04 -2.22
N LEU A 22 18.07 -29.69 -1.08
CA LEU A 22 18.79 -28.43 -0.93
C LEU A 22 19.76 -28.24 -2.10
N PRO A 23 19.82 -27.02 -2.69
CA PRO A 23 20.73 -26.73 -3.78
C PRO A 23 22.17 -26.97 -3.33
N ASP A 24 22.97 -27.53 -4.25
CA ASP A 24 24.38 -27.84 -4.00
C ASP A 24 25.12 -26.54 -3.63
N PRO A 25 25.73 -26.45 -2.42
CA PRO A 25 26.44 -25.25 -2.00
C PRO A 25 27.69 -24.97 -2.87
N GLU A 26 28.21 -25.96 -3.60
CA GLU A 26 29.30 -25.78 -4.56
C GLU A 26 28.81 -25.59 -6.01
N GLY A 27 27.49 -25.65 -6.23
CA GLY A 27 26.86 -25.38 -7.52
C GLY A 27 26.85 -23.89 -7.88
N PRO A 28 26.51 -23.53 -9.13
CA PRO A 28 26.54 -22.14 -9.60
C PRO A 28 25.60 -21.19 -8.82
N ALA A 29 24.56 -21.71 -8.17
CA ALA A 29 23.66 -20.94 -7.30
C ALA A 29 24.15 -20.84 -5.84
N GLY A 30 25.09 -21.69 -5.42
CA GLY A 30 25.60 -21.78 -4.04
C GLY A 30 26.26 -20.48 -3.53
N PRO A 31 27.12 -19.80 -4.33
CA PRO A 31 27.73 -18.54 -3.92
C PRO A 31 26.71 -17.44 -3.64
N HIS A 32 25.65 -17.33 -4.46
CA HIS A 32 24.59 -16.34 -4.31
C HIS A 32 23.74 -16.59 -3.05
N LEU A 33 23.41 -17.84 -2.75
CA LEU A 33 22.69 -18.20 -1.53
C LEU A 33 23.54 -17.93 -0.28
N LEU A 34 24.85 -18.19 -0.33
CA LEU A 34 25.77 -17.96 0.78
C LEU A 34 26.06 -16.47 1.03
N THR A 35 26.14 -15.63 0.00
CA THR A 35 26.29 -14.17 0.17
C THR A 35 25.04 -13.55 0.80
N THR A 36 23.85 -13.95 0.34
CA THR A 36 22.58 -13.47 0.93
C THR A 36 22.40 -13.93 2.38
N ALA A 37 22.74 -15.19 2.69
CA ALA A 37 22.69 -15.70 4.06
C ALA A 37 23.70 -15.00 5.00
N ARG A 38 24.93 -14.73 4.52
CA ARG A 38 25.94 -13.99 5.30
C ARG A 38 25.55 -12.53 5.56
N ARG A 39 24.88 -11.87 4.60
CA ARG A 39 24.40 -10.49 4.74
C ARG A 39 23.31 -10.38 5.83
N ARG A 40 22.34 -11.32 5.85
CA ARG A 40 21.33 -11.43 6.91
C ARG A 40 21.93 -11.75 8.28
N ALA A 41 22.90 -12.68 8.34
CA ALA A 41 23.60 -13.00 9.59
C ALA A 41 24.39 -11.81 10.15
N GLY A 42 24.95 -10.96 9.27
CA GLY A 42 25.63 -9.72 9.64
C GLY A 42 24.71 -8.65 10.23
N GLN A 43 23.50 -8.49 9.68
CA GLN A 43 22.52 -7.50 10.17
C GLN A 43 21.85 -7.93 11.49
N SER A 44 21.72 -9.23 11.77
CA SER A 44 21.08 -9.73 13.00
C SER A 44 21.89 -9.49 14.29
N ARG A 45 23.21 -9.23 14.20
CA ARG A 45 24.07 -9.06 15.39
C ARG A 45 23.82 -7.78 16.18
N LEU A 46 23.03 -6.83 15.65
CA LEU A 46 22.69 -5.57 16.34
C LEU A 46 21.37 -5.58 17.10
N ARG A 47 20.57 -6.66 17.04
CA ARG A 47 19.34 -6.77 17.84
C ARG A 47 19.35 -8.07 18.66
N ARG A 48 20.00 -8.01 19.83
CA ARG A 48 19.68 -8.94 20.93
C ARG A 48 18.25 -8.65 21.38
N LEU A 49 17.30 -9.44 20.92
CA LEU A 49 15.93 -9.42 21.42
C LEU A 49 15.69 -10.66 22.28
N VAL A 50 15.40 -10.38 23.55
CA VAL A 50 14.94 -11.30 24.58
C VAL A 50 13.60 -11.87 24.13
N VAL A 51 13.54 -13.18 23.88
CA VAL A 51 12.28 -13.88 23.58
C VAL A 51 11.68 -14.33 24.91
N ILE A 52 10.61 -13.67 25.35
CA ILE A 52 9.76 -14.14 26.46
C ILE A 52 8.72 -15.10 25.84
N PRO A 53 8.61 -16.35 26.30
CA PRO A 53 7.64 -17.30 25.77
C PRO A 53 6.28 -17.07 26.45
N THR A 54 5.36 -16.40 25.75
CA THR A 54 3.94 -16.43 26.13
C THR A 54 3.31 -17.73 25.66
N ALA A 55 2.94 -18.56 26.63
CA ALA A 55 2.21 -19.79 26.42
C ALA A 55 0.80 -19.49 25.87
N VAL A 56 0.51 -20.03 24.69
CA VAL A 56 -0.82 -19.95 24.05
C VAL A 56 -1.78 -20.90 24.76
N ALA A 57 -2.80 -20.33 25.40
CA ALA A 57 -4.02 -21.05 25.76
C ALA A 57 -4.93 -21.09 24.53
N VAL A 58 -5.24 -22.31 24.09
CA VAL A 58 -6.10 -22.60 22.95
C VAL A 58 -7.56 -22.39 23.36
N THR A 59 -8.23 -21.41 22.77
CA THR A 59 -9.69 -21.36 22.69
C THR A 59 -10.10 -21.02 21.26
N VAL A 60 -10.97 -21.87 20.74
CA VAL A 60 -11.57 -21.87 19.41
C VAL A 60 -12.12 -20.49 19.03
N GLY A 61 -11.66 -19.94 17.90
CA GLY A 61 -12.22 -18.71 17.34
C GLY A 61 -11.31 -18.08 16.31
N THR A 62 -11.70 -18.18 15.04
CA THR A 62 -11.22 -17.41 13.87
C THR A 62 -9.74 -17.52 13.49
N ALA A 63 -9.53 -17.87 12.23
CA ALA A 63 -8.24 -17.91 11.58
C ALA A 63 -7.58 -16.52 11.52
N THR A 64 -6.83 -16.16 12.55
CA THR A 64 -5.75 -15.17 12.42
C THR A 64 -4.51 -15.87 11.87
N ALA A 65 -4.66 -16.47 10.68
CA ALA A 65 -3.54 -16.92 9.89
C ALA A 65 -2.98 -15.68 9.18
N ALA A 66 -2.07 -15.00 9.86
CA ALA A 66 -0.91 -14.35 9.27
C ALA A 66 -1.05 -13.91 7.80
N VAL A 67 -1.71 -12.77 7.56
CA VAL A 67 -1.50 -11.97 6.33
C VAL A 67 -0.10 -11.32 6.30
N VAL A 68 0.80 -11.76 7.19
CA VAL A 68 2.21 -11.35 7.26
C VAL A 68 3.14 -12.47 6.75
N LEU A 69 2.64 -13.63 6.31
CA LEU A 69 3.49 -14.76 5.87
C LEU A 69 3.00 -15.45 4.58
N ALA A 70 2.77 -14.65 3.54
CA ALA A 70 2.80 -15.13 2.15
C ALA A 70 3.32 -14.05 1.18
N THR A 71 4.12 -13.11 1.67
CA THR A 71 4.74 -12.11 0.84
C THR A 71 6.02 -12.69 0.23
N GLY A 72 5.88 -13.27 -0.96
CA GLY A 72 7.03 -13.45 -1.84
C GLY A 72 7.76 -12.11 -2.03
N GLU A 73 9.01 -12.16 -2.48
CA GLU A 73 9.73 -10.99 -2.99
C GLU A 73 8.74 -10.20 -3.89
N GLY A 74 8.36 -8.97 -3.50
CA GLY A 74 7.40 -8.14 -4.26
C GLY A 74 6.04 -7.83 -3.61
N ALA A 75 5.84 -8.07 -2.31
CA ALA A 75 4.59 -7.65 -1.67
C ALA A 75 4.51 -6.16 -1.40
N VAL A 76 3.37 -5.59 -1.75
CA VAL A 76 3.06 -4.17 -1.60
C VAL A 76 2.53 -3.90 -0.20
N VAL A 77 3.21 -3.04 0.56
CA VAL A 77 2.85 -2.63 1.94
C VAL A 77 1.80 -1.52 1.91
N ASP A 78 1.82 -0.69 0.88
CA ASP A 78 0.85 0.37 0.63
C ASP A 78 0.46 0.36 -0.85
N SER A 79 -0.68 -0.24 -1.18
CA SER A 79 -1.17 -0.34 -2.56
C SER A 79 -1.86 0.94 -3.04
N THR A 80 -1.76 2.02 -2.27
CA THR A 80 -2.47 3.27 -2.55
C THR A 80 -1.58 4.33 -3.12
N LEU A 81 -0.27 4.16 -2.98
CA LEU A 81 0.71 5.13 -3.38
C LEU A 81 1.60 4.48 -4.43
N VAL A 82 1.78 5.19 -5.55
CA VAL A 82 2.72 4.81 -6.59
C VAL A 82 3.70 5.95 -6.83
N ARG A 83 4.97 5.61 -7.03
CA ARG A 83 6.00 6.53 -7.51
C ARG A 83 6.22 6.32 -9.00
N CYS A 84 5.99 7.35 -9.80
CA CYS A 84 6.27 7.37 -11.24
C CYS A 84 7.64 8.01 -11.46
N MET A 85 8.63 7.22 -11.88
CA MET A 85 10.00 7.68 -12.12
C MET A 85 10.12 8.34 -13.49
N ALA A 86 10.84 9.46 -13.57
CA ALA A 86 11.20 10.05 -14.85
C ALA A 86 12.34 9.26 -15.53
N PRO A 87 12.44 9.25 -16.88
CA PRO A 87 13.54 8.59 -17.58
C PRO A 87 14.90 9.21 -17.24
N GLU A 88 15.89 8.38 -16.90
CA GLU A 88 17.26 8.87 -16.70
C GLU A 88 17.83 9.42 -18.02
N GLY A 89 18.31 10.66 -18.01
CA GLY A 89 18.91 11.32 -19.18
C GLY A 89 18.26 12.65 -19.55
N GLY A 90 17.10 12.94 -18.97
CA GLY A 90 16.47 14.22 -18.99
C GLY A 90 17.01 15.18 -17.94
N TYR A 91 18.18 15.77 -18.17
CA TYR A 91 18.70 16.80 -17.26
C TYR A 91 17.79 18.05 -17.29
N ARG A 92 16.78 18.10 -16.41
CA ARG A 92 16.57 19.35 -15.70
C ARG A 92 17.70 19.45 -14.67
N PRO A 93 18.53 20.49 -14.66
CA PRO A 93 19.35 20.78 -13.50
C PRO A 93 18.39 21.01 -12.35
N ILE A 94 18.21 19.98 -11.52
CA ILE A 94 17.41 20.05 -10.31
C ILE A 94 18.14 21.05 -9.42
N PRO A 95 17.53 22.19 -9.03
CA PRO A 95 18.12 23.04 -8.01
C PRO A 95 18.34 22.18 -6.76
N GLU A 96 19.46 22.35 -6.06
CA GLU A 96 19.83 21.58 -4.84
C GLU A 96 18.72 21.53 -3.75
N SER A 97 17.65 22.30 -3.92
CA SER A 97 16.50 22.46 -3.02
C SER A 97 15.19 21.78 -3.47
N ASP A 98 15.11 21.08 -4.62
CA ASP A 98 13.84 20.50 -5.11
C ASP A 98 14.01 19.05 -5.63
N PRO A 99 12.94 18.23 -5.75
CA PRO A 99 12.84 16.94 -5.11
C PRO A 99 13.26 15.80 -6.05
N LEU A 100 13.28 14.61 -5.48
CA LEU A 100 13.64 13.32 -6.08
C LEU A 100 13.07 13.13 -7.51
N PRO A 101 13.70 12.30 -8.37
CA PRO A 101 13.35 12.13 -9.79
C PRO A 101 12.05 11.33 -10.02
N TYR A 102 11.06 11.51 -9.15
CA TYR A 102 9.79 10.82 -9.17
C TYR A 102 8.65 11.73 -8.75
N MET A 103 7.46 11.39 -9.24
CA MET A 103 6.21 11.94 -8.75
C MET A 103 5.45 10.86 -8.00
N SER A 104 4.87 11.21 -6.85
CA SER A 104 3.98 10.31 -6.13
C SER A 104 2.54 10.66 -6.46
N THR A 105 1.72 9.65 -6.68
CA THR A 105 0.28 9.82 -6.87
C THR A 105 -0.47 8.71 -6.16
N THR A 106 -1.74 8.94 -5.89
CA THR A 106 -2.66 7.91 -5.43
C THR A 106 -2.93 6.92 -6.55
N PHE A 107 -3.12 5.66 -6.19
CA PHE A 107 -3.44 4.54 -7.05
C PHE A 107 -4.51 3.68 -6.39
N ASN A 108 -5.53 3.30 -7.15
CA ASN A 108 -6.56 2.38 -6.71
C ASN A 108 -6.62 1.15 -7.62
N ALA A 109 -6.18 0.00 -7.09
CA ALA A 109 -6.09 -1.22 -7.87
C ALA A 109 -7.42 -1.76 -8.45
N ALA A 110 -8.57 -1.23 -8.04
CA ALA A 110 -9.87 -1.60 -8.60
C ALA A 110 -10.21 -0.82 -9.89
N THR A 111 -9.81 0.45 -9.99
CA THR A 111 -10.21 1.34 -11.09
C THR A 111 -9.06 1.76 -11.99
N ASP A 112 -7.85 1.73 -11.46
CA ASP A 112 -6.73 2.44 -12.04
C ASP A 112 -5.81 1.53 -12.86
N ASP A 113 -5.26 2.10 -13.93
CA ASP A 113 -4.17 1.49 -14.70
C ASP A 113 -2.86 2.23 -14.41
N LEU A 114 -1.85 1.48 -13.92
CA LEU A 114 -0.57 2.05 -13.51
C LEU A 114 0.19 2.73 -14.65
N ASP A 115 0.15 2.17 -15.88
CA ASP A 115 0.82 2.78 -17.03
C ASP A 115 0.12 4.08 -17.39
N ALA A 116 -1.22 4.08 -17.47
CA ALA A 116 -2.01 5.25 -17.81
C ALA A 116 -1.80 6.41 -16.82
N ILE A 117 -1.85 6.14 -15.51
CA ILE A 117 -1.65 7.18 -14.48
C ILE A 117 -0.23 7.74 -14.53
N CYS A 118 0.78 6.88 -14.53
CA CYS A 118 2.15 7.36 -14.53
C CYS A 118 2.51 8.08 -15.84
N ARG A 119 1.98 7.62 -16.97
CA ARG A 119 2.14 8.29 -18.26
C ARG A 119 1.47 9.66 -18.25
N GLY A 120 0.22 9.75 -17.78
CA GLY A 120 -0.51 11.02 -17.65
C GLY A 120 0.26 12.01 -16.77
N LEU A 121 0.68 11.57 -15.59
CA LEU A 121 1.39 12.40 -14.63
C LEU A 121 2.74 12.91 -15.16
N LEU A 122 3.50 12.06 -15.86
CA LEU A 122 4.78 12.44 -16.47
C LEU A 122 4.62 13.37 -17.68
N VAL A 123 3.50 13.29 -18.40
CA VAL A 123 3.17 14.17 -19.54
C VAL A 123 2.69 15.55 -19.06
N GLU A 124 1.80 15.60 -18.06
CA GLU A 124 1.23 16.85 -17.53
C GLU A 124 2.29 17.82 -17.00
N GLN A 125 3.43 17.32 -16.53
CA GLN A 125 4.54 18.17 -16.09
C GLN A 125 5.38 18.76 -17.23
N GLU A 126 4.91 18.67 -18.48
CA GLU A 126 5.50 19.24 -19.72
C GLU A 126 6.98 18.92 -19.96
N THR A 127 7.52 17.93 -19.24
CA THR A 127 8.96 17.70 -19.21
C THR A 127 9.38 16.50 -20.05
N TRP A 128 8.46 15.58 -20.38
CA TRP A 128 8.83 14.26 -20.90
C TRP A 128 7.96 13.70 -22.03
N GLU A 129 7.10 14.52 -22.64
CA GLU A 129 6.06 14.06 -23.59
C GLU A 129 6.62 13.16 -24.72
N SER A 130 7.78 13.51 -25.29
CA SER A 130 8.41 12.72 -26.36
C SER A 130 9.19 11.49 -25.88
N VAL A 131 9.65 11.47 -24.62
CA VAL A 131 10.47 10.37 -24.08
C VAL A 131 9.58 9.29 -23.48
N VAL A 132 8.49 9.68 -22.82
CA VAL A 132 7.59 8.76 -22.14
C VAL A 132 6.69 8.05 -23.14
N ALA A 133 6.21 8.72 -24.19
CA ALA A 133 5.27 8.16 -25.17
C ALA A 133 5.72 6.80 -25.75
N ASP A 134 7.00 6.65 -26.08
CA ASP A 134 7.53 5.44 -26.72
C ASP A 134 8.30 4.51 -25.76
N THR A 135 8.50 4.92 -24.50
CA THR A 135 9.22 4.11 -23.53
C THR A 135 8.25 3.22 -22.75
N PRO A 136 8.45 1.89 -22.74
CA PRO A 136 7.67 1.00 -21.88
C PRO A 136 7.81 1.42 -20.42
N LEU A 137 6.72 1.40 -19.65
CA LEU A 137 6.79 1.57 -18.20
C LEU A 137 6.67 0.20 -17.54
N THR A 138 7.57 -0.08 -16.60
CA THR A 138 7.60 -1.33 -15.83
C THR A 138 7.34 -1.00 -14.36
N PRO A 139 6.26 -1.54 -13.77
CA PRO A 139 6.01 -1.41 -12.34
C PRO A 139 6.92 -2.38 -11.57
N CYS A 140 7.59 -1.85 -10.56
CA CYS A 140 8.48 -2.57 -9.64
C CYS A 140 8.00 -2.36 -8.19
N VAL A 141 8.51 -3.15 -7.26
CA VAL A 141 8.27 -3.02 -5.82
C VAL A 141 9.62 -2.91 -5.12
N ASN A 142 9.82 -1.81 -4.40
CA ASN A 142 11.07 -1.56 -3.67
C ASN A 142 11.12 -2.33 -2.33
N ASP A 143 12.21 -2.16 -1.59
CA ASP A 143 12.41 -2.81 -0.28
C ASP A 143 11.47 -2.30 0.82
N GLU A 144 10.85 -1.13 0.61
CA GLU A 144 9.78 -0.58 1.45
C GLU A 144 8.40 -1.17 1.13
N GLY A 145 8.26 -1.95 0.05
CA GLY A 145 6.99 -2.48 -0.42
C GLY A 145 6.12 -1.44 -1.15
N LEU A 146 6.73 -0.41 -1.72
CA LEU A 146 6.04 0.62 -2.51
C LEU A 146 6.11 0.29 -4.00
N ILE A 147 5.02 0.55 -4.74
CA ILE A 147 5.03 0.42 -6.20
C ILE A 147 5.81 1.60 -6.81
N VAL A 148 6.85 1.28 -7.57
CA VAL A 148 7.70 2.23 -8.30
C VAL A 148 7.62 1.90 -9.79
N VAL A 149 7.03 2.78 -10.59
CA VAL A 149 6.90 2.62 -12.05
C VAL A 149 8.10 3.26 -12.73
N ARG A 150 8.88 2.45 -13.44
CA ARG A 150 10.13 2.85 -14.07
C ARG A 150 10.05 2.81 -15.60
N PRO A 151 10.62 3.79 -16.29
CA PRO A 151 10.83 3.71 -17.73
C PRO A 151 11.84 2.60 -18.05
N GLY A 152 11.48 1.69 -18.94
CA GLY A 152 12.29 0.55 -19.32
C GLY A 152 11.48 -0.73 -19.44
N THR A 153 12.15 -1.79 -19.87
CA THR A 153 11.57 -3.14 -19.92
C THR A 153 11.67 -3.84 -18.56
N THR A 154 11.11 -5.04 -18.43
CA THR A 154 11.07 -5.82 -17.17
C THR A 154 12.43 -6.03 -16.49
N GLY A 155 13.55 -5.91 -17.21
CA GLY A 155 14.89 -5.96 -16.63
C GLY A 155 15.23 -4.79 -15.70
N VAL A 156 14.53 -3.66 -15.83
CA VAL A 156 14.82 -2.43 -15.07
C VAL A 156 14.68 -2.63 -13.57
N CYS A 157 13.71 -3.43 -13.09
CA CYS A 157 13.56 -3.65 -11.65
C CYS A 157 14.83 -4.27 -11.03
N ALA A 158 15.47 -5.21 -11.75
CA ALA A 158 16.69 -5.86 -11.28
C ALA A 158 17.90 -4.90 -11.21
N GLU A 159 17.92 -3.85 -12.03
CA GLU A 159 18.98 -2.83 -12.00
C GLU A 159 18.97 -2.01 -10.70
N TYR A 160 17.79 -1.91 -10.05
CA TYR A 160 17.58 -1.15 -8.82
C TYR A 160 17.42 -2.05 -7.58
N ASP A 161 17.74 -3.35 -7.67
CA ASP A 161 17.48 -4.33 -6.62
C ASP A 161 15.98 -4.40 -6.20
N GLU A 162 15.07 -4.07 -7.12
CA GLU A 162 13.62 -4.10 -6.93
C GLU A 162 13.00 -5.36 -7.54
N VAL A 163 11.78 -5.70 -7.11
CA VAL A 163 11.06 -6.86 -7.62
C VAL A 163 10.00 -6.45 -8.64
N LEU A 164 9.78 -7.25 -9.67
CA LEU A 164 8.71 -6.98 -10.65
C LEU A 164 7.34 -7.01 -9.96
N TYR A 165 6.54 -5.97 -10.15
CA TYR A 165 5.14 -5.95 -9.73
C TYR A 165 4.30 -6.79 -10.69
N VAL A 166 3.65 -7.83 -10.17
CA VAL A 166 2.86 -8.78 -10.97
C VAL A 166 1.34 -8.55 -10.87
N GLY A 167 0.94 -7.41 -10.31
CA GLY A 167 -0.46 -7.10 -10.02
C GLY A 167 -0.85 -7.35 -8.57
N VAL A 168 -2.07 -6.96 -8.23
CA VAL A 168 -2.67 -7.22 -6.92
C VAL A 168 -3.25 -8.63 -6.85
N THR A 169 -3.29 -9.18 -5.64
CA THR A 169 -4.07 -10.38 -5.33
C THR A 169 -5.57 -10.08 -5.38
N GLU A 170 -6.41 -11.12 -5.50
CA GLU A 170 -7.88 -10.98 -5.46
C GLU A 170 -8.35 -10.35 -4.14
N GLU A 171 -7.70 -10.66 -3.02
CA GLU A 171 -8.01 -10.04 -1.72
C GLU A 171 -7.69 -8.54 -1.73
N GLN A 172 -6.52 -8.14 -2.25
CA GLN A 172 -6.15 -6.74 -2.39
C GLN A 172 -7.09 -5.98 -3.33
N HIS A 173 -7.54 -6.60 -4.43
CA HIS A 173 -8.54 -5.99 -5.31
C HIS A 173 -9.85 -5.73 -4.58
N ARG A 174 -10.37 -6.70 -3.81
CA ARG A 174 -11.58 -6.50 -2.99
C ARG A 174 -11.41 -5.44 -1.91
N ILE A 175 -10.22 -5.33 -1.31
CA ILE A 175 -9.91 -4.24 -0.38
C ILE A 175 -9.95 -2.89 -1.10
N ALA A 176 -9.40 -2.79 -2.31
CA ALA A 176 -9.44 -1.57 -3.11
C ALA A 176 -10.89 -1.16 -3.48
N GLU A 177 -11.73 -2.12 -3.88
CA GLU A 177 -13.16 -1.88 -4.13
C GLU A 177 -13.89 -1.43 -2.86
N PHE A 178 -13.65 -2.11 -1.73
CA PHE A 178 -14.24 -1.77 -0.44
C PHE A 178 -13.89 -0.34 -0.01
N ARG A 179 -12.64 0.08 -0.24
CA ARG A 179 -12.20 1.46 0.05
C ARG A 179 -12.93 2.48 -0.80
N LEU A 180 -13.02 2.25 -2.11
CA LEU A 180 -13.79 3.13 -3.00
C LEU A 180 -15.24 3.23 -2.55
N ALA A 181 -15.86 2.11 -2.20
CA ALA A 181 -17.25 2.11 -1.74
C ALA A 181 -17.44 2.90 -0.45
N VAL A 182 -16.48 2.82 0.49
CA VAL A 182 -16.49 3.65 1.70
C VAL A 182 -16.30 5.13 1.33
N GLU A 183 -15.26 5.45 0.55
CA GLU A 183 -14.92 6.82 0.13
C GLU A 183 -16.08 7.48 -0.64
N GLU A 184 -16.71 6.78 -1.58
CA GLU A 184 -17.89 7.25 -2.33
C GLU A 184 -19.09 7.44 -1.41
N SER A 185 -19.30 6.54 -0.44
CA SER A 185 -20.43 6.65 0.50
C SER A 185 -20.27 7.80 1.51
N VAL A 186 -19.04 8.17 1.85
CA VAL A 186 -18.74 9.28 2.78
C VAL A 186 -18.34 10.56 2.06
N ALA A 187 -18.22 10.54 0.74
CA ALA A 187 -17.80 11.68 -0.06
C ALA A 187 -18.70 12.88 0.24
N PHE A 188 -18.07 13.98 0.64
CA PHE A 188 -18.77 15.20 0.99
C PHE A 188 -19.27 15.87 -0.30
N GLY A 189 -20.57 15.76 -0.58
CA GLY A 189 -21.23 16.71 -1.47
C GLY A 189 -21.48 18.03 -0.72
N PRO A 190 -21.65 19.17 -1.42
CA PRO A 190 -21.90 20.46 -0.76
C PRO A 190 -23.10 20.40 0.19
N ASP A 191 -24.08 19.53 -0.03
CA ASP A 191 -25.25 19.39 0.87
C ASP A 191 -25.28 18.08 1.66
N GLN A 192 -24.23 17.25 1.61
CA GLN A 192 -24.27 15.87 2.10
C GLN A 192 -23.24 15.62 3.21
N CYS A 193 -23.71 15.77 4.44
CA CYS A 193 -23.01 15.33 5.65
C CYS A 193 -23.27 13.84 5.89
N PHE A 194 -22.25 13.00 5.77
CA PHE A 194 -22.31 11.62 6.25
C PHE A 194 -22.01 11.57 7.75
N LEU A 195 -22.93 11.05 8.57
CA LEU A 195 -22.77 11.08 10.03
C LEU A 195 -21.70 10.09 10.51
N MET A 196 -20.81 10.56 11.38
CA MET A 196 -19.78 9.75 12.06
C MET A 196 -20.40 8.53 12.77
N ALA A 197 -21.59 8.70 13.37
CA ALA A 197 -22.30 7.65 14.07
C ALA A 197 -22.79 6.50 13.15
N ASP A 198 -22.98 6.79 11.86
CA ASP A 198 -23.48 5.83 10.88
C ASP A 198 -22.35 5.05 10.19
N LEU A 199 -21.10 5.52 10.31
CA LEU A 199 -19.94 4.93 9.65
C LEU A 199 -19.69 3.46 10.04
N PRO A 200 -19.80 3.04 11.31
CA PRO A 200 -19.66 1.62 11.66
C PRO A 200 -20.65 0.72 10.92
N ALA A 201 -21.91 1.14 10.79
CA ALA A 201 -22.94 0.35 10.11
C ALA A 201 -22.72 0.31 8.59
N LEU A 202 -22.23 1.40 8.00
CA LEU A 202 -21.79 1.44 6.60
C LEU A 202 -20.65 0.43 6.36
N VAL A 203 -19.61 0.47 7.19
CA VAL A 203 -18.45 -0.42 7.07
C VAL A 203 -18.85 -1.88 7.25
N ASP A 204 -19.72 -2.19 8.21
CA ASP A 204 -20.25 -3.55 8.41
C ASP A 204 -20.99 -4.09 7.18
N ARG A 205 -21.79 -3.24 6.53
CA ARG A 205 -22.50 -3.60 5.30
C ARG A 205 -21.50 -3.84 4.16
N LEU A 206 -20.61 -2.90 3.92
CA LEU A 206 -19.66 -2.96 2.80
C LEU A 206 -18.67 -4.12 2.94
N GLN A 207 -18.16 -4.39 4.15
CA GLN A 207 -17.28 -5.55 4.33
C GLN A 207 -18.00 -6.86 3.98
N ALA A 208 -19.28 -7.01 4.34
CA ALA A 208 -20.06 -8.19 3.98
C ALA A 208 -20.29 -8.30 2.47
N GLU A 209 -20.54 -7.16 1.81
CA GLU A 209 -20.77 -7.07 0.36
C GLU A 209 -19.53 -7.47 -0.45
N HIS A 210 -18.35 -7.07 0.00
CA HIS A 210 -17.07 -7.43 -0.63
C HIS A 210 -16.44 -8.71 -0.04
N GLY A 211 -17.17 -9.49 0.78
CA GLY A 211 -16.64 -10.73 1.37
C GLY A 211 -15.40 -10.53 2.26
N LEU A 212 -15.23 -9.35 2.83
CA LEU A 212 -14.18 -8.99 3.78
C LEU A 212 -14.68 -9.18 5.21
N THR A 213 -13.75 -9.45 6.13
CA THR A 213 -14.09 -9.63 7.54
C THR A 213 -13.02 -9.08 8.46
N GLY A 214 -13.45 -8.66 9.65
CA GLY A 214 -12.55 -8.20 10.71
C GLY A 214 -12.11 -6.75 10.56
N TRP A 215 -12.78 -5.97 9.71
CA TRP A 215 -12.56 -4.53 9.65
C TRP A 215 -13.27 -3.83 10.80
N THR A 216 -12.59 -2.92 11.48
CA THR A 216 -13.13 -2.14 12.61
C THR A 216 -13.07 -0.65 12.33
N VAL A 217 -14.04 0.10 12.87
CA VAL A 217 -14.09 1.56 12.77
C VAL A 217 -13.66 2.20 14.08
N ARG A 218 -12.72 3.15 14.00
CA ARG A 218 -12.31 4.03 15.09
C ARG A 218 -12.71 5.46 14.75
N LEU A 219 -13.66 6.01 15.51
CA LEU A 219 -14.04 7.41 15.41
C LEU A 219 -13.06 8.24 16.25
N SER A 220 -12.34 9.18 15.64
CA SER A 220 -11.45 10.09 16.35
C SER A 220 -12.27 11.10 17.16
N ASP A 221 -11.78 11.40 18.37
CA ASP A 221 -12.24 12.47 19.26
C ASP A 221 -11.36 13.73 19.19
N ASP A 222 -10.36 13.75 18.29
CA ASP A 222 -9.40 14.84 18.14
C ASP A 222 -10.05 16.12 17.56
N VAL A 223 -11.09 15.96 16.74
CA VAL A 223 -11.83 17.04 16.08
C VAL A 223 -13.31 16.91 16.41
N PRO A 224 -13.93 17.89 17.08
CA PRO A 224 -15.35 17.85 17.35
C PRO A 224 -16.13 18.01 16.04
N GLY A 225 -17.18 17.21 15.86
CA GLY A 225 -18.07 17.31 14.71
C GLY A 225 -18.90 16.04 14.54
N THR A 226 -19.97 16.13 13.76
CA THR A 226 -20.87 14.99 13.50
C THR A 226 -20.69 14.40 12.11
N CYS A 227 -20.04 15.09 11.18
CA CYS A 227 -19.90 14.67 9.79
C CYS A 227 -18.51 14.09 9.54
N VAL A 228 -18.39 13.00 8.80
CA VAL A 228 -17.10 12.44 8.36
C VAL A 228 -16.42 13.44 7.43
N ALA A 229 -15.19 13.85 7.75
CA ALA A 229 -14.33 14.64 6.88
C ALA A 229 -13.39 13.78 6.06
N ASN A 230 -12.73 12.85 6.76
CA ASN A 230 -11.64 12.06 6.23
C ASN A 230 -11.67 10.68 6.85
N VAL A 231 -11.23 9.69 6.07
CA VAL A 231 -11.04 8.31 6.51
C VAL A 231 -9.60 7.89 6.21
N LEU A 232 -8.99 7.14 7.13
CA LEU A 232 -7.68 6.52 6.96
C LEU A 232 -7.84 5.02 7.11
N PHE A 233 -7.40 4.28 6.09
CA PHE A 233 -7.35 2.82 6.10
C PHE A 233 -5.99 2.35 6.59
N ARG A 234 -5.99 1.44 7.57
CA ARG A 234 -4.81 0.72 8.05
C ARG A 234 -4.99 -0.76 7.78
N GLU A 235 -4.61 -1.19 6.58
CA GLU A 235 -4.88 -2.56 6.08
C GLU A 235 -4.26 -3.65 6.97
N SER A 236 -3.06 -3.40 7.50
CA SER A 236 -2.37 -4.33 8.42
C SER A 236 -3.10 -4.53 9.75
N GLU A 237 -3.84 -3.52 10.21
CA GLU A 237 -4.64 -3.52 11.43
C GLU A 237 -6.11 -3.86 11.15
N ARG A 238 -6.52 -3.86 9.87
CA ARG A 238 -7.92 -3.87 9.43
C ARG A 238 -8.74 -2.79 10.16
N GLU A 239 -8.17 -1.61 10.32
CA GLU A 239 -8.82 -0.48 10.99
C GLU A 239 -9.11 0.64 9.99
N ILE A 240 -10.29 1.26 10.11
CA ILE A 240 -10.65 2.54 9.48
C ILE A 240 -10.73 3.58 10.59
N THR A 241 -9.83 4.56 10.59
CA THR A 241 -9.96 5.75 11.45
C THR A 241 -10.71 6.83 10.69
N ALA A 242 -11.73 7.43 11.29
CA ALA A 242 -12.43 8.58 10.72
C ALA A 242 -12.28 9.82 11.61
N TRP A 243 -12.17 10.99 10.98
CA TRP A 243 -12.16 12.30 11.64
C TRP A 243 -13.39 13.09 11.20
N ALA A 244 -13.92 13.88 12.12
CA ALA A 244 -15.04 14.75 11.81
C ALA A 244 -14.59 16.03 11.08
N VAL A 245 -15.51 16.66 10.34
CA VAL A 245 -15.36 18.04 9.86
C VAL A 245 -15.66 18.97 11.04
N ASP A 246 -14.75 19.90 11.30
CA ASP A 246 -15.01 20.99 12.25
C ASP A 246 -16.17 21.86 11.75
N GLU A 247 -17.11 22.23 12.62
CA GLU A 247 -18.31 23.00 12.23
C GLU A 247 -17.93 24.32 11.54
N ARG A 248 -16.84 24.96 11.96
CA ARG A 248 -16.34 26.20 11.34
C ARG A 248 -15.78 25.98 9.94
N THR A 249 -15.06 24.87 9.73
CA THR A 249 -14.59 24.48 8.40
C THR A 249 -15.75 24.09 7.50
N LEU A 250 -16.79 23.47 8.05
CA LEU A 250 -18.00 23.17 7.31
C LEU A 250 -18.70 24.47 6.86
N GLU A 251 -18.88 25.44 7.76
CA GLU A 251 -19.42 26.77 7.39
C GLU A 251 -18.58 27.44 6.30
N GLU A 252 -17.24 27.43 6.42
CA GLU A 252 -16.35 28.00 5.39
C GLU A 252 -16.49 27.29 4.02
N ILE A 253 -16.62 25.96 3.99
CA ILE A 253 -16.82 25.17 2.75
C ILE A 253 -18.19 25.44 2.12
N LEU A 254 -19.23 25.64 2.95
CA LEU A 254 -20.60 25.89 2.49
C LEU A 254 -20.83 27.33 2.07
N ASP A 255 -20.14 28.29 2.70
CA ASP A 255 -20.25 29.73 2.44
C ASP A 255 -19.33 30.21 1.29
N GLU A 256 -18.52 29.33 0.67
CA GLU A 256 -17.91 29.61 -0.63
C GLU A 256 -18.99 29.65 -1.73
N ASP A 257 -19.84 30.69 -1.67
CA ASP A 257 -20.61 31.21 -2.78
C ASP A 257 -19.63 31.43 -3.93
N VAL A 258 -19.68 30.54 -4.92
CA VAL A 258 -19.03 30.73 -6.21
C VAL A 258 -19.42 32.14 -6.66
N PRO A 259 -18.47 33.09 -6.81
CA PRO A 259 -18.83 34.42 -7.25
C PRO A 259 -19.57 34.24 -8.57
N GLU A 260 -20.86 34.62 -8.58
CA GLU A 260 -21.67 34.70 -9.79
C GLU A 260 -20.94 35.67 -10.71
N GLY A 261 -20.03 35.13 -11.52
CA GLY A 261 -19.30 35.89 -12.51
C GLY A 261 -20.34 36.44 -13.46
N GLU A 262 -20.62 37.73 -13.32
CA GLU A 262 -21.31 38.54 -14.31
C GLU A 262 -20.65 38.27 -15.67
N ALA A 263 -21.27 37.40 -16.46
CA ALA A 263 -20.87 37.18 -17.83
C ALA A 263 -21.12 38.49 -18.59
N GLU A 264 -20.09 39.34 -18.69
CA GLU A 264 -20.13 40.48 -19.61
C GLU A 264 -20.38 39.94 -21.03
N PRO A 265 -21.46 40.39 -21.72
CA PRO A 265 -21.71 39.98 -23.08
C PRO A 265 -20.64 40.57 -23.98
N VAL A 266 -19.80 39.72 -24.55
CA VAL A 266 -18.86 40.07 -25.63
C VAL A 266 -19.68 40.64 -26.80
N ARG A 267 -19.44 41.91 -27.13
CA ARG A 267 -20.01 42.60 -28.30
C ARG A 267 -19.13 42.46 -29.53
#